data_AF-A0A069NI16-F1
#
_entry.id   AF-A0A069NI16-F1
#
_cell.length_a   1.000
_cell.length_b   1.000
_cell.length_c   1.000
_cell.angle_alpha   90.00
_cell.angle_beta   90.00
_cell.angle_gamma   90.00
#
_symmetry.space_group_name_H-M   'P 1'
#
loop_
_entity.id
_entity.type
_entity.pdbx_description
1 polymer ?
#
loop_
_entity_poly.entity_id
_entity_poly.type
_entity_poly.pdbx_seq_one_letter_code
_entity_poly.pdbx_strand_id
1 'polypeptide(L)'
;MQLRLNAFRRRRILDRDVTPAYLKKIDCAMCPITLIAMTHAALAESDWSVDRINNDGAYAPGNLMVMCVKANRAKGAKDFRAVVELASVSAQGAVLGLSKREWARLACVMAGAANMTGARPLLPLLTRLPEDSRAPLYFVFQQMLLSSARLARERNRVMKVLCRLHPSSERTALFRCAVERLAVNIRDAAYPYDALSDEGVQRAMTSWFTTVPAASVPGLLQLCSEYGAGRCEPAPPAAWTLEASGRF
;
A
#
# COMPACT_ATOMS: atom_id res chain seq x y z
N MET A 1 -5.69 -20.54 -17.01
CA MET A 1 -5.16 -20.43 -18.38
C MET A 1 -4.97 -18.98 -18.84
N GLN A 2 -5.88 -18.05 -18.52
CA GLN A 2 -5.85 -16.65 -18.97
C GLN A 2 -4.61 -15.84 -18.53
N LEU A 3 -4.11 -16.07 -17.31
CA LEU A 3 -2.94 -15.33 -16.78
C LEU A 3 -1.64 -15.67 -17.52
N ARG A 4 -1.46 -16.95 -17.90
CA ARG A 4 -0.36 -17.41 -18.78
C ARG A 4 -0.41 -16.76 -20.15
N LEU A 5 -1.59 -16.70 -20.76
CA LEU A 5 -1.80 -16.03 -22.05
C LEU A 5 -1.49 -14.53 -21.98
N ASN A 6 -1.89 -13.86 -20.90
CA ASN A 6 -1.59 -12.44 -20.70
C ASN A 6 -0.09 -12.19 -20.52
N ALA A 7 0.61 -13.03 -19.76
CA ALA A 7 2.05 -12.96 -19.60
C ALA A 7 2.78 -13.13 -20.95
N PHE A 8 2.38 -14.15 -21.72
CA PHE A 8 2.90 -14.40 -23.06
C PHE A 8 2.67 -13.21 -24.01
N ARG A 9 1.43 -12.70 -24.09
CA ARG A 9 1.07 -11.55 -24.95
C ARG A 9 1.87 -10.30 -24.62
N ARG A 10 2.20 -10.09 -23.34
CA ARG A 10 2.95 -8.93 -22.86
C ARG A 10 4.47 -9.16 -22.86
N ARG A 11 4.94 -10.32 -23.33
CA ARG A 11 6.36 -10.75 -23.32
C ARG A 11 6.95 -10.67 -21.91
N ARG A 12 6.25 -11.25 -20.93
CA ARG A 12 6.64 -11.27 -19.53
C ARG A 12 6.68 -12.70 -19.02
N ILE A 13 7.62 -12.96 -18.12
CA ILE A 13 7.72 -14.24 -17.43
C ILE A 13 6.55 -14.38 -16.46
N LEU A 14 6.00 -15.59 -16.42
CA LEU A 14 5.16 -16.05 -15.31
C LEU A 14 6.01 -16.89 -14.39
N ASP A 15 6.21 -16.41 -13.18
CA ASP A 15 6.92 -17.13 -12.14
C ASP A 15 6.18 -18.44 -11.80
N ARG A 16 6.94 -19.49 -11.50
CA ARG A 16 6.43 -20.83 -11.20
C ARG A 16 5.60 -20.85 -9.91
N ASP A 17 5.87 -19.91 -9.01
CA ASP A 17 5.18 -19.78 -7.73
C ASP A 17 3.79 -19.12 -7.88
N VAL A 18 3.46 -18.60 -9.07
CA VAL A 18 2.09 -18.14 -9.39
C VAL A 18 1.20 -19.35 -9.68
N THR A 19 0.78 -20.00 -8.60
CA THR A 19 -0.10 -21.17 -8.59
C THR A 19 -1.56 -20.78 -8.33
N PRO A 20 -2.54 -21.67 -8.58
CA PRO A 20 -3.92 -21.45 -8.15
C PRO A 20 -4.06 -21.22 -6.64
N ALA A 21 -3.26 -21.90 -5.82
CA ALA A 21 -3.24 -21.70 -4.37
C ALA A 21 -2.76 -20.28 -4.01
N TYR A 22 -1.74 -19.78 -4.72
CA TYR A 22 -1.30 -18.40 -4.58
C TYR A 22 -2.39 -17.39 -4.99
N LEU A 23 -3.05 -17.59 -6.13
CA LEU A 23 -4.13 -16.69 -6.57
C LEU A 23 -5.29 -16.66 -5.56
N LYS A 24 -5.64 -17.81 -4.96
CA LYS A 24 -6.64 -17.87 -3.88
C LYS A 24 -6.19 -17.12 -2.63
N LYS A 25 -4.88 -17.12 -2.32
CA LYS A 25 -4.31 -16.39 -1.18
C LYS A 25 -4.43 -14.87 -1.34
N ILE A 26 -4.22 -14.35 -2.56
CA ILE A 26 -4.29 -12.91 -2.84
C ILE A 26 -5.68 -12.43 -3.28
N ASP A 27 -6.67 -13.33 -3.31
CA ASP A 27 -8.05 -12.99 -3.60
C ASP A 27 -8.65 -12.11 -2.49
N CYS A 28 -9.62 -11.28 -2.86
CA CYS A 28 -10.23 -10.32 -1.94
C CYS A 28 -11.74 -10.21 -2.19
N ALA A 29 -12.52 -10.19 -1.11
CA ALA A 29 -13.97 -10.02 -1.19
C ALA A 29 -14.39 -8.59 -1.59
N MET A 30 -13.53 -7.61 -1.32
CA MET A 30 -13.74 -6.20 -1.62
C MET A 30 -12.53 -5.66 -2.39
N CYS A 31 -12.76 -4.92 -3.47
CA CYS A 31 -11.66 -4.34 -4.24
C CYS A 31 -10.85 -3.37 -3.37
N PRO A 32 -9.51 -3.51 -3.26
CA PRO A 32 -8.69 -2.62 -2.44
C PRO A 32 -8.67 -1.17 -2.94
N ILE A 33 -9.09 -0.92 -4.18
CA ILE A 33 -9.07 0.39 -4.82
C ILE A 33 -10.43 1.08 -4.69
N THR A 34 -11.47 0.42 -5.19
CA THR A 34 -12.84 0.99 -5.29
C THR A 34 -13.70 0.70 -4.06
N LEU A 35 -13.29 -0.27 -3.23
CA LEU A 35 -14.07 -0.77 -2.09
C LEU A 35 -15.46 -1.27 -2.46
N ILE A 36 -15.67 -1.71 -3.72
CA ILE A 36 -16.89 -2.43 -4.11
C ILE A 36 -16.71 -3.93 -3.84
N ALA A 37 -17.83 -4.62 -3.62
CA ALA A 37 -17.83 -6.08 -3.53
C ALA A 37 -17.38 -6.70 -4.85
N MET A 38 -16.51 -7.70 -4.74
CA MET A 38 -15.91 -8.38 -5.87
C MET A 38 -16.84 -9.47 -6.38
N THR A 39 -16.98 -9.57 -7.71
CA THR A 39 -17.73 -10.64 -8.36
C THR A 39 -16.78 -11.54 -9.15
N HIS A 40 -17.27 -12.72 -9.54
CA HIS A 40 -16.52 -13.69 -10.33
C HIS A 40 -17.33 -14.09 -11.55
N ALA A 41 -16.83 -13.78 -12.74
CA ALA A 41 -17.45 -14.12 -14.02
C ALA A 41 -18.91 -13.63 -14.16
N ALA A 42 -19.24 -12.49 -13.54
CA ALA A 42 -20.54 -11.83 -13.72
C ALA A 42 -20.58 -10.92 -14.95
N LEU A 43 -19.46 -10.80 -15.67
CA LEU A 43 -19.27 -9.87 -16.80
C LEU A 43 -19.50 -8.40 -16.39
N ALA A 44 -19.18 -8.08 -15.14
CA ALA A 44 -19.40 -6.77 -14.53
C ALA A 44 -18.08 -6.05 -14.23
N GLU A 45 -18.15 -4.74 -14.02
CA GLU A 45 -17.01 -3.91 -13.61
C GLU A 45 -16.44 -4.30 -12.23
N SER A 46 -17.24 -4.99 -11.40
CA SER A 46 -16.86 -5.59 -10.12
C SER A 46 -16.14 -6.92 -10.25
N ASP A 47 -16.05 -7.50 -11.45
CA ASP A 47 -15.39 -8.78 -11.64
C ASP A 47 -13.93 -8.68 -11.23
N TRP A 48 -13.44 -9.74 -10.60
CA TRP A 48 -12.06 -9.82 -10.21
C TRP A 48 -11.12 -9.78 -11.42
N SER A 49 -9.97 -9.16 -11.23
CA SER A 49 -8.95 -8.99 -12.23
C SER A 49 -7.58 -9.01 -11.57
N VAL A 50 -6.67 -9.81 -12.12
CA VAL A 50 -5.29 -9.87 -11.63
C VAL A 50 -4.43 -8.96 -12.48
N ASP A 51 -3.71 -8.04 -11.84
CA ASP A 51 -2.76 -7.16 -12.52
C ASP A 51 -1.41 -7.10 -11.81
N ARG A 52 -0.41 -6.60 -12.54
CA ARG A 52 0.92 -6.33 -12.01
C ARG A 52 0.96 -4.94 -11.38
N ILE A 53 1.45 -4.88 -10.16
CA ILE A 53 1.63 -3.63 -9.41
C ILE A 53 2.74 -2.79 -10.07
N ASN A 54 3.87 -3.42 -10.41
CA ASN A 54 4.91 -2.88 -11.27
C ASN A 54 4.79 -3.48 -12.68
N ASN A 55 4.49 -2.63 -13.66
CA ASN A 55 4.31 -2.99 -15.07
C ASN A 55 5.60 -3.51 -15.74
N ASP A 56 6.76 -3.22 -15.17
CA ASP A 56 8.05 -3.65 -15.70
C ASP A 56 8.51 -4.99 -15.13
N GLY A 57 7.87 -5.45 -14.05
CA GLY A 57 8.17 -6.75 -13.43
C GLY A 57 7.47 -7.94 -14.10
N ALA A 58 7.93 -9.14 -13.73
CA ALA A 58 7.30 -10.41 -14.06
C ALA A 58 5.93 -10.57 -13.38
N TYR A 59 5.15 -11.53 -13.86
CA TYR A 59 4.01 -12.06 -13.10
C TYR A 59 4.56 -12.96 -12.00
N ALA A 60 4.81 -12.40 -10.82
CA ALA A 60 5.46 -13.08 -9.71
C ALA A 60 4.78 -12.73 -8.39
N PRO A 61 4.92 -13.59 -7.35
CA PRO A 61 4.49 -13.25 -6.00
C PRO A 61 4.98 -11.87 -5.55
N GLY A 62 4.12 -11.14 -4.84
CA GLY A 62 4.34 -9.77 -4.42
C GLY A 62 4.24 -8.69 -5.50
N ASN A 63 4.34 -9.04 -6.80
CA ASN A 63 4.08 -8.10 -7.89
C ASN A 63 2.65 -8.22 -8.44
N LEU A 64 1.87 -9.20 -7.98
CA LEU A 64 0.49 -9.40 -8.40
C LEU A 64 -0.49 -8.90 -7.35
N MET A 65 -1.62 -8.37 -7.82
CA MET A 65 -2.72 -7.97 -6.99
C MET A 65 -4.05 -8.25 -7.69
N VAL A 66 -5.03 -8.68 -6.89
CA VAL A 66 -6.42 -8.76 -7.31
C VAL A 66 -7.11 -7.41 -7.06
N MET A 67 -7.78 -6.90 -8.08
CA MET A 67 -8.66 -5.73 -8.01
C MET A 67 -9.83 -5.89 -8.98
N CYS A 68 -10.85 -5.04 -8.92
CA CYS A 68 -11.95 -5.13 -9.86
C CYS A 68 -11.54 -4.69 -11.28
N VAL A 69 -12.28 -5.16 -12.29
CA VAL A 69 -12.08 -4.78 -13.70
C VAL A 69 -12.06 -3.26 -13.90
N LYS A 70 -12.93 -2.50 -13.21
CA LYS A 70 -12.93 -1.03 -13.25
C LYS A 70 -11.58 -0.43 -12.88
N ALA A 71 -11.03 -0.86 -11.74
CA ALA A 71 -9.74 -0.36 -11.25
C ALA A 71 -8.60 -0.75 -12.18
N ASN A 72 -8.60 -2.00 -12.67
CA ASN A 72 -7.55 -2.49 -13.57
C ASN A 72 -7.57 -1.75 -14.92
N ARG A 73 -8.76 -1.54 -15.51
CA ARG A 73 -8.91 -0.76 -16.75
C ARG A 73 -8.47 0.69 -16.58
N ALA A 74 -8.84 1.33 -15.48
CA ALA A 74 -8.41 2.69 -15.19
C ALA A 74 -6.89 2.78 -15.05
N LYS A 75 -6.25 1.86 -14.28
CA LYS A 75 -4.80 1.78 -14.16
C LYS A 75 -4.15 1.65 -15.55
N GLY A 76 -4.57 0.68 -16.34
CA GLY A 76 -3.98 0.40 -17.65
C GLY A 76 -2.46 0.29 -17.57
N ALA A 77 -1.76 1.00 -18.45
CA ALA A 77 -0.30 1.02 -18.49
C ALA A 77 0.36 2.11 -17.62
N LYS A 78 -0.42 2.86 -16.82
CA LYS A 78 0.12 3.97 -16.01
C LYS A 78 1.16 3.47 -15.01
N ASP A 79 2.24 4.24 -14.90
CA ASP A 79 3.27 4.04 -13.88
C ASP A 79 2.86 4.70 -12.55
N PHE A 80 3.70 4.53 -11.53
CA PHE A 80 3.44 5.07 -10.21
C PHE A 80 3.33 6.60 -10.20
N ARG A 81 4.17 7.30 -10.98
CA ARG A 81 4.18 8.77 -11.02
C ARG A 81 2.87 9.31 -11.59
N ALA A 82 2.43 8.77 -12.72
CA ALA A 82 1.15 9.13 -13.33
C ALA A 82 -0.04 8.87 -12.38
N VAL A 83 0.01 7.78 -11.62
CA VAL A 83 -1.04 7.48 -10.62
C VAL A 83 -1.02 8.46 -9.45
N VAL A 84 0.15 8.87 -8.96
CA VAL A 84 0.28 9.89 -7.90
C VAL A 84 -0.22 11.26 -8.38
N GLU A 85 0.09 11.63 -9.62
CA GLU A 85 -0.41 12.87 -10.23
C GLU A 85 -1.94 12.87 -10.28
N LEU A 86 -2.56 11.79 -10.76
CA LEU A 86 -4.02 11.63 -10.80
C LEU A 86 -4.65 11.65 -9.39
N ALA A 87 -3.96 11.11 -8.39
CA ALA A 87 -4.39 11.18 -6.99
C ALA A 87 -4.31 12.59 -6.39
N SER A 88 -3.54 13.49 -7.01
CA SER A 88 -3.31 14.86 -6.54
C SER A 88 -4.20 15.90 -7.22
N VAL A 89 -4.76 15.58 -8.41
CA VAL A 89 -5.66 16.49 -9.15
C VAL A 89 -6.89 16.84 -8.29
N SER A 90 -7.18 18.14 -8.20
CA SER A 90 -8.33 18.67 -7.45
C SER A 90 -9.62 18.68 -8.27
N ALA A 91 -9.84 17.65 -9.08
CA ALA A 91 -11.07 17.51 -9.86
C ALA A 91 -12.18 16.91 -8.97
N GLN A 92 -13.37 17.50 -9.03
CA GLN A 92 -14.58 16.86 -8.51
C GLN A 92 -14.97 15.68 -9.41
N GLY A 93 -15.26 14.53 -8.79
CA GLY A 93 -15.75 13.34 -9.49
C GLY A 93 -14.65 12.36 -9.93
N ALA A 94 -15.01 11.48 -10.86
CA ALA A 94 -14.11 10.47 -11.39
C ALA A 94 -13.28 11.04 -12.56
N VAL A 95 -11.96 10.85 -12.48
CA VAL A 95 -11.01 11.15 -13.55
C VAL A 95 -10.54 9.83 -14.13
N LEU A 96 -10.72 9.63 -15.43
CA LEU A 96 -10.34 8.39 -16.13
C LEU A 96 -10.89 7.11 -15.44
N GLY A 97 -12.13 7.20 -14.93
CA GLY A 97 -12.85 6.08 -14.34
C GLY A 97 -12.68 5.89 -12.82
N LEU A 98 -11.78 6.61 -12.16
CA LEU A 98 -11.59 6.54 -10.70
C LEU A 98 -11.64 7.93 -10.07
N SER A 99 -12.21 8.01 -8.86
CA SER A 99 -12.16 9.19 -8.00
C SER A 99 -10.75 9.45 -7.47
N LYS A 100 -10.50 10.65 -6.96
CA LYS A 100 -9.24 11.03 -6.30
C LYS A 100 -8.81 10.01 -5.22
N ARG A 101 -9.76 9.56 -4.39
CA ARG A 101 -9.48 8.61 -3.31
C ARG A 101 -9.15 7.21 -3.83
N GLU A 102 -9.83 6.77 -4.89
CA GLU A 102 -9.51 5.51 -5.58
C GLU A 102 -8.11 5.57 -6.23
N TRP A 103 -7.75 6.67 -6.88
CA TRP A 103 -6.38 6.88 -7.39
C TRP A 103 -5.33 6.85 -6.27
N ALA A 104 -5.62 7.49 -5.14
CA ALA A 104 -4.70 7.49 -4.00
C ALA A 104 -4.50 6.09 -3.40
N ARG A 105 -5.56 5.26 -3.33
CA ARG A 105 -5.44 3.85 -2.95
C ARG A 105 -4.62 3.04 -3.93
N LEU A 106 -4.77 3.31 -5.23
CA LEU A 106 -3.95 2.70 -6.27
C LEU A 106 -2.48 3.09 -6.13
N ALA A 107 -2.19 4.34 -5.76
CA ALA A 107 -0.84 4.77 -5.44
C ALA A 107 -0.26 3.97 -4.25
N CYS A 108 -1.05 3.72 -3.19
CA CYS A 108 -0.58 2.96 -2.04
C CYS A 108 -0.08 1.55 -2.44
N VAL A 109 -0.90 0.81 -3.18
CA VAL A 109 -0.52 -0.55 -3.59
C VAL A 109 0.66 -0.53 -4.56
N MET A 110 0.80 0.51 -5.40
CA MET A 110 1.91 0.67 -6.33
C MET A 110 3.23 1.11 -5.68
N ALA A 111 3.18 1.78 -4.53
CA ALA A 111 4.38 2.37 -3.92
C ALA A 111 5.44 1.31 -3.65
N GLY A 112 5.08 0.17 -3.06
CA GLY A 112 6.02 -0.91 -2.76
C GLY A 112 6.82 -1.42 -3.96
N ALA A 113 6.18 -1.43 -5.13
CA ALA A 113 6.75 -1.96 -6.35
C ALA A 113 7.36 -0.89 -7.28
N ALA A 114 7.12 0.39 -7.00
CA ALA A 114 7.65 1.49 -7.78
C ALA A 114 9.18 1.52 -7.71
N ASN A 115 9.84 1.30 -8.85
CA ASN A 115 11.27 1.50 -8.97
C ASN A 115 11.57 3.00 -9.09
N MET A 116 11.65 3.70 -7.97
CA MET A 116 11.88 5.14 -7.95
C MET A 116 13.37 5.44 -7.87
N THR A 117 13.88 6.19 -8.84
CA THR A 117 15.15 6.91 -8.73
C THR A 117 14.86 8.26 -8.05
N GLY A 118 15.19 8.39 -6.76
CA GLY A 118 15.03 9.63 -5.99
C GLY A 118 14.06 9.56 -4.81
N ALA A 119 13.66 10.74 -4.31
CA ALA A 119 12.83 10.85 -3.11
C ALA A 119 11.42 10.29 -3.34
N ARG A 120 11.00 9.38 -2.46
CA ARG A 120 9.65 8.79 -2.51
C ARG A 120 8.67 9.70 -1.76
N PRO A 121 7.50 10.03 -2.35
CA PRO A 121 6.49 10.79 -1.65
C PRO A 121 5.97 10.01 -0.43
N LEU A 122 5.84 10.70 0.70
CA LEU A 122 5.24 10.15 1.92
C LEU A 122 3.71 10.27 1.81
N LEU A 123 3.12 9.26 1.19
CA LEU A 123 1.67 9.22 0.96
C LEU A 123 0.92 8.72 2.21
N PRO A 124 -0.34 9.12 2.40
CA PRO A 124 -1.24 8.44 3.33
C PRO A 124 -1.49 7.01 2.88
N LEU A 125 -1.46 6.04 3.80
CA LEU A 125 -1.83 4.66 3.51
C LEU A 125 -3.37 4.54 3.52
N LEU A 126 -4.01 4.66 2.35
CA LEU A 126 -5.46 4.70 2.22
C LEU A 126 -6.12 3.35 1.89
N THR A 127 -5.35 2.28 1.81
CA THR A 127 -5.86 0.92 1.63
C THR A 127 -4.89 -0.12 2.20
N ARG A 128 -5.40 -1.32 2.41
CA ARG A 128 -4.57 -2.47 2.80
C ARG A 128 -3.62 -2.83 1.66
N LEU A 129 -2.34 -3.02 2.01
CA LEU A 129 -1.35 -3.56 1.08
C LEU A 129 -1.51 -5.08 0.96
N PRO A 130 -1.39 -5.66 -0.26
CA PRO A 130 -1.30 -7.11 -0.43
C PRO A 130 -0.20 -7.71 0.48
N GLU A 131 -0.48 -8.85 1.10
CA GLU A 131 0.35 -9.34 2.21
C GLU A 131 1.76 -9.74 1.83
N ASP A 132 1.91 -10.14 0.59
CA ASP A 132 3.14 -10.57 -0.06
C ASP A 132 3.80 -9.44 -0.87
N SER A 133 3.16 -8.27 -0.96
CA SER A 133 3.75 -7.10 -1.61
C SER A 133 4.73 -6.38 -0.68
N ARG A 134 5.76 -5.80 -1.28
CA ARG A 134 6.69 -4.91 -0.58
C ARG A 134 5.98 -3.64 -0.13
N ALA A 135 6.49 -3.01 0.92
CA ALA A 135 5.94 -1.76 1.44
C ALA A 135 7.04 -0.77 1.82
N PRO A 136 6.87 0.54 1.54
CA PRO A 136 7.70 1.56 2.16
C PRO A 136 7.55 1.50 3.70
N LEU A 137 8.64 1.76 4.43
CA LEU A 137 8.61 1.79 5.90
C LEU A 137 7.54 2.75 6.43
N TYR A 138 7.32 3.89 5.76
CA TYR A 138 6.28 4.84 6.16
C TYR A 138 4.86 4.25 6.10
N PHE A 139 4.58 3.31 5.19
CA PHE A 139 3.28 2.63 5.16
C PHE A 139 3.16 1.59 6.26
N VAL A 140 4.22 0.82 6.53
CA VAL A 140 4.20 -0.13 7.66
C VAL A 140 4.06 0.61 8.99
N PHE A 141 4.71 1.77 9.12
CA PHE A 141 4.53 2.68 10.25
C PHE A 141 3.07 3.14 10.40
N GLN A 142 2.44 3.61 9.31
CA GLN A 142 1.03 3.99 9.34
C GLN A 142 0.10 2.80 9.66
N GLN A 143 0.39 1.61 9.13
CA GLN A 143 -0.37 0.39 9.40
C GLN A 143 -0.27 -0.02 10.88
N MET A 144 0.93 0.08 11.48
CA MET A 144 1.14 -0.13 12.91
C MET A 144 0.29 0.85 13.74
N LEU A 145 0.29 2.14 13.39
CA LEU A 145 -0.51 3.15 14.10
C LEU A 145 -2.01 2.90 13.93
N LEU A 146 -2.47 2.60 12.72
CA LEU A 146 -3.86 2.26 12.43
C LEU A 146 -4.34 1.03 13.23
N SER A 147 -3.48 0.02 13.36
CA SER A 147 -3.79 -1.22 14.09
C SER A 147 -3.81 -0.99 15.60
N SER A 148 -2.79 -0.31 16.13
CA SER A 148 -2.64 -0.06 17.57
C SER A 148 -3.60 1.00 18.11
N ALA A 149 -4.00 1.99 17.31
CA ALA A 149 -4.89 3.08 17.74
C ALA A 149 -6.28 2.61 18.20
N ARG A 150 -6.73 1.44 17.73
CA ARG A 150 -8.05 0.86 18.03
C ARG A 150 -8.25 0.53 19.51
N LEU A 151 -7.18 0.12 20.20
CA LEU A 151 -7.21 -0.28 21.61
C LEU A 151 -6.31 0.64 22.42
N ALA A 152 -6.87 1.26 23.47
CA ALA A 152 -6.11 2.20 24.31
C ALA A 152 -4.84 1.57 24.91
N ARG A 153 -4.91 0.29 25.29
CA ARG A 153 -3.75 -0.48 25.79
C ARG A 153 -2.63 -0.57 24.75
N GLU A 154 -2.93 -1.02 23.54
CA GLU A 154 -1.93 -1.17 22.47
C GLU A 154 -1.40 0.18 22.00
N ARG A 155 -2.28 1.18 21.85
CA ARG A 155 -1.89 2.56 21.55
C ARG A 155 -0.87 3.08 22.57
N ASN A 156 -1.15 2.94 23.87
CA ASN A 156 -0.25 3.39 24.93
C ASN A 156 1.09 2.63 24.91
N ARG A 157 1.07 1.31 24.65
CA ARG A 157 2.28 0.50 24.51
C ARG A 157 3.15 0.98 23.36
N VAL A 158 2.59 1.11 22.15
CA VAL A 158 3.28 1.59 20.96
C VAL A 158 3.81 3.01 21.18
N MET A 159 2.99 3.91 21.72
CA MET A 159 3.39 5.28 22.00
C MET A 159 4.55 5.37 22.99
N LYS A 160 4.58 4.54 24.04
CA LYS A 160 5.70 4.49 24.99
C LYS A 160 7.03 4.13 24.31
N VAL A 161 7.00 3.24 23.33
CA VAL A 161 8.20 2.91 22.54
C VAL A 161 8.58 4.09 21.63
N LEU A 162 7.63 4.62 20.86
CA LEU A 162 7.88 5.73 19.93
C LEU A 162 8.40 7.00 20.64
N CYS A 163 7.91 7.30 21.84
CA CYS A 163 8.41 8.43 22.65
C CYS A 163 9.89 8.27 23.04
N ARG A 164 10.38 7.04 23.21
CA ARG A 164 11.81 6.77 23.52
C ARG A 164 12.70 6.84 22.28
N LEU A 165 12.12 6.64 21.10
CA LEU A 165 12.84 6.69 19.83
C LEU A 165 13.04 8.12 19.30
N HIS A 166 12.39 9.13 19.90
CA HIS A 166 12.45 10.50 19.42
C HIS A 166 12.90 11.45 20.54
N PRO A 167 13.99 12.22 20.39
CA PRO A 167 14.56 13.04 21.46
C PRO A 167 13.72 14.29 21.81
N SER A 168 12.99 14.84 20.83
CA SER A 168 12.12 16.01 21.06
C SER A 168 10.82 15.62 21.77
N SER A 169 10.62 16.18 22.97
CA SER A 169 9.38 16.07 23.75
C SER A 169 8.20 16.75 23.06
N GLU A 170 8.42 17.92 22.46
CA GLU A 170 7.41 18.68 21.71
C GLU A 170 6.87 17.88 20.52
N ARG A 171 7.75 17.35 19.66
CA ARG A 171 7.33 16.53 18.51
C ARG A 171 6.60 15.27 18.95
N THR A 172 7.05 14.68 20.05
CA THR A 172 6.40 13.50 20.65
C THR A 172 5.00 13.84 21.18
N ALA A 173 4.80 15.02 21.77
CA ALA A 173 3.49 15.49 22.24
C ALA A 173 2.54 15.72 21.06
N LEU A 174 2.98 16.44 20.02
CA LEU A 174 2.18 16.65 18.80
C LEU A 174 1.81 15.33 18.12
N PHE A 175 2.77 14.42 18.02
CA PHE A 175 2.54 13.10 17.46
C PHE A 175 1.55 12.27 18.29
N ARG A 176 1.61 12.36 19.63
CA ARG A 176 0.61 11.73 20.51
C ARG A 176 -0.80 12.27 20.26
N CYS A 177 -0.97 13.59 20.17
CA CYS A 177 -2.25 14.21 19.84
C CYS A 177 -2.79 13.71 18.48
N ALA A 178 -1.91 13.55 17.48
CA ALA A 178 -2.28 12.99 16.19
C ALA A 178 -2.71 11.52 16.26
N VAL A 179 -2.07 10.69 17.08
CA VAL A 179 -2.47 9.28 17.25
C VAL A 179 -3.80 9.15 18.03
N GLU A 180 -4.07 10.05 18.98
CA GLU A 180 -5.40 10.13 19.62
C GLU A 180 -6.48 10.58 18.63
N ARG A 181 -6.18 11.60 17.79
CA ARG A 181 -7.09 12.02 16.71
C ARG A 181 -7.34 10.89 15.70
N LEU A 182 -6.31 10.13 15.33
CA LEU A 182 -6.46 8.94 14.49
C LEU A 182 -7.40 7.92 15.14
N ALA A 183 -7.27 7.68 16.45
CA ALA A 183 -8.15 6.75 17.17
C ALA A 183 -9.62 7.17 17.15
N VAL A 184 -9.91 8.48 17.18
CA VAL A 184 -11.25 9.03 16.97
C VAL A 184 -11.70 8.82 15.54
N ASN A 185 -10.90 9.27 14.56
CA ASN A 185 -11.23 9.19 13.12
C ASN A 185 -11.52 7.74 12.65
N ILE A 186 -10.83 6.74 13.22
CA ILE A 186 -11.06 5.32 12.89
C ILE A 186 -12.49 4.88 13.22
N ARG A 187 -13.11 5.44 14.28
CA ARG A 187 -14.47 5.05 14.72
C ARG A 187 -15.54 5.54 13.75
N ASP A 188 -15.30 6.69 13.13
CA ASP A 188 -16.26 7.34 12.23
C ASP A 188 -16.06 6.93 10.76
N ALA A 189 -14.90 6.35 10.43
CA ALA A 189 -14.56 5.97 9.07
C ALA A 189 -15.25 4.65 8.64
N ALA A 190 -16.04 4.70 7.56
CA ALA A 190 -16.61 3.52 6.92
C ALA A 190 -15.55 2.50 6.47
N TYR A 191 -14.38 3.00 6.08
CA TYR A 191 -13.19 2.20 5.81
C TYR A 191 -12.03 2.72 6.67
N PRO A 192 -11.46 1.92 7.60
CA PRO A 192 -10.53 2.44 8.61
C PRO A 192 -9.31 3.19 8.04
N TYR A 193 -8.80 2.79 6.88
CA TYR A 193 -7.66 3.47 6.24
C TYR A 193 -7.99 4.90 5.79
N ASP A 194 -9.27 5.24 5.58
CA ASP A 194 -9.66 6.61 5.25
C ASP A 194 -9.40 7.58 6.42
N ALA A 195 -9.29 7.09 7.66
CA ALA A 195 -8.91 7.89 8.82
C ALA A 195 -7.48 8.48 8.68
N LEU A 196 -6.62 7.84 7.88
CA LEU A 196 -5.28 8.34 7.57
C LEU A 196 -5.29 9.47 6.54
N SER A 197 -6.43 9.83 5.94
CA SER A 197 -6.51 10.98 5.03
C SER A 197 -6.54 12.34 5.74
N ASP A 198 -6.65 12.35 7.07
CA ASP A 198 -6.67 13.57 7.87
C ASP A 198 -5.31 14.30 7.81
N GLU A 199 -5.32 15.55 7.35
CA GLU A 199 -4.10 16.34 7.18
C GLU A 199 -3.36 16.63 8.49
N GLY A 200 -4.09 16.82 9.59
CA GLY A 200 -3.51 17.05 10.91
C GLY A 200 -2.77 15.81 11.40
N VAL A 201 -3.37 14.64 11.19
CA VAL A 201 -2.74 13.34 11.46
C VAL A 201 -1.49 13.17 10.59
N GLN A 202 -1.61 13.34 9.27
CA GLN A 202 -0.50 13.12 8.34
C GLN A 202 0.66 14.09 8.53
N ARG A 203 0.39 15.37 8.83
CA ARG A 203 1.42 16.37 9.09
C ARG A 203 2.28 15.99 10.29
N ALA A 204 1.65 15.60 11.40
CA ALA A 204 2.37 15.18 12.60
C ALA A 204 3.11 13.84 12.40
N MET A 205 2.48 12.87 11.75
CA MET A 205 3.13 11.58 11.41
C MET A 205 4.35 11.77 10.52
N THR A 206 4.20 12.54 9.43
CA THR A 206 5.28 12.86 8.50
C THR A 206 6.41 13.58 9.23
N SER A 207 6.07 14.61 10.02
CA SER A 207 7.07 15.36 10.76
C SER A 207 7.82 14.50 11.77
N TRP A 208 7.16 13.58 12.47
CA TRP A 208 7.83 12.69 13.41
C TRP A 208 8.73 11.70 12.66
N PHE A 209 8.23 11.13 11.56
CA PHE A 209 8.92 10.11 10.78
C PHE A 209 10.18 10.64 10.09
N THR A 210 10.15 11.86 9.56
CA THR A 210 11.30 12.45 8.86
C THR A 210 12.37 12.99 9.80
N THR A 211 12.05 13.24 11.07
CA THR A 211 12.99 13.75 12.07
C THR A 211 13.46 12.69 13.07
N VAL A 212 13.07 11.43 12.90
CA VAL A 212 13.56 10.35 13.74
C VAL A 212 15.08 10.21 13.56
N PRO A 213 15.88 10.13 14.64
CA PRO A 213 17.32 9.95 14.50
C PRO A 213 17.66 8.64 13.78
N ALA A 214 18.71 8.65 12.96
CA ALA A 214 19.17 7.45 12.26
C ALA A 214 19.46 6.27 13.21
N ALA A 215 20.01 6.55 14.39
CA ALA A 215 20.28 5.56 15.43
C ALA A 215 19.00 4.88 15.98
N SER A 216 17.84 5.49 15.83
CA SER A 216 16.55 5.00 16.31
C SER A 216 15.77 4.19 15.26
N VAL A 217 16.21 4.21 13.99
CA VAL A 217 15.58 3.49 12.88
C VAL A 217 15.53 1.96 13.11
N PRO A 218 16.59 1.29 13.62
CA PRO A 218 16.50 -0.14 13.93
C PRO A 218 15.40 -0.46 14.95
N GLY A 219 15.23 0.38 15.98
CA GLY A 219 14.16 0.22 16.97
C GLY A 219 12.77 0.43 16.37
N LEU A 220 12.63 1.37 15.43
CA LEU A 220 11.39 1.58 14.68
C LEU A 220 11.05 0.37 13.79
N LEU A 221 12.04 -0.18 13.08
CA LEU A 221 11.88 -1.39 12.27
C LEU A 221 11.47 -2.59 13.12
N GLN A 222 12.12 -2.78 14.27
CA GLN A 222 11.78 -3.84 15.22
C GLN A 222 10.32 -3.71 15.67
N LEU A 223 9.89 -2.51 16.08
CA LEU A 223 8.50 -2.28 16.49
C LEU A 223 7.52 -2.53 15.34
N CYS A 224 7.83 -2.07 14.13
CA CYS A 224 7.00 -2.29 12.95
C CYS A 224 6.94 -3.79 12.55
N SER A 225 7.91 -4.61 12.95
CA SER A 225 7.94 -6.04 12.59
C SER A 225 6.76 -6.82 13.18
N GLU A 226 6.29 -6.42 14.37
CA GLU A 226 5.06 -6.93 15.01
C GLU A 226 3.79 -6.65 14.18
N TYR A 227 3.87 -5.73 13.20
CA TYR A 227 2.75 -5.26 12.38
C TYR A 227 2.99 -5.48 10.88
N GLY A 228 3.97 -6.32 10.51
CA GLY A 228 4.23 -6.71 9.13
C GLY A 228 5.46 -6.07 8.48
N ALA A 229 6.47 -5.60 9.23
CA ALA A 229 7.71 -5.09 8.65
C ALA A 229 8.59 -6.12 7.91
N GLY A 230 8.24 -7.42 7.94
CA GLY A 230 8.84 -8.41 7.02
C GLY A 230 8.65 -8.05 5.54
N ARG A 231 7.79 -7.08 5.22
CA ARG A 231 7.55 -6.53 3.88
C ARG A 231 8.51 -5.39 3.49
N CYS A 232 9.32 -4.91 4.42
CA CYS A 232 10.29 -3.81 4.23
C CYS A 232 11.66 -4.34 3.80
N GLU A 233 11.75 -5.08 2.69
CA GLU A 233 13.08 -5.42 2.15
C GLU A 233 13.70 -4.23 1.40
N PRO A 234 15.03 -4.02 1.44
CA PRO A 234 15.69 -2.86 0.84
C PRO A 234 15.77 -2.90 -0.70
N ALA A 235 15.66 -4.07 -1.33
CA ALA A 235 15.75 -4.26 -2.78
C ALA A 235 14.53 -5.03 -3.35
N PRO A 236 14.17 -4.87 -4.64
CA PRO A 236 13.17 -5.72 -5.29
C PRO A 236 13.53 -7.21 -5.14
N PRO A 237 12.55 -8.12 -4.95
CA PRO A 237 12.85 -9.54 -4.88
C PRO A 237 13.52 -9.97 -6.19
N ALA A 238 14.48 -10.89 -6.12
CA ALA A 238 15.16 -11.42 -7.31
C ALA A 238 14.18 -12.00 -8.35
N ALA A 239 13.01 -12.46 -7.92
CA ALA A 239 11.93 -12.92 -8.79
C ALA A 239 11.36 -11.83 -9.72
N TRP A 240 11.48 -10.55 -9.34
CA TRP A 240 11.01 -9.43 -10.17
C TRP A 240 12.07 -8.95 -11.16
N THR A 241 13.34 -9.27 -10.93
CA THR A 241 14.48 -8.91 -11.80
C THR A 241 14.71 -9.92 -12.92
N LEU A 242 13.84 -10.92 -13.07
CA LEU A 242 13.90 -11.84 -14.21
C LEU A 242 13.73 -11.04 -15.51
N GLU A 243 14.79 -11.03 -16.33
CA GLU A 243 14.82 -10.30 -17.60
C GLU A 243 13.62 -10.66 -18.48
N ALA A 244 13.12 -9.69 -19.24
CA ALA A 244 11.95 -9.85 -20.13
C ALA A 244 12.17 -10.85 -21.29
N SER A 245 13.31 -11.54 -21.34
CA SER A 245 13.67 -12.53 -22.34
C SER A 245 14.36 -13.73 -21.70
N GLY A 246 13.60 -14.79 -21.47
CA GLY A 246 14.08 -16.11 -21.07
C GLY A 246 13.12 -17.16 -21.60
N ARG A 247 13.63 -18.25 -22.19
CA ARG A 247 12.84 -19.26 -22.90
C ARG A 247 11.77 -19.88 -22.00
N PHE A 248 10.57 -20.02 -22.57
CA PHE A 248 9.43 -20.76 -22.00
C PHE A 248 9.77 -22.22 -21.74
#